data_AF-A0A3D9B5A6-F1
#
_entry.id   AF-A0A3D9B5A6-F1
#
_cell.length_a   1.000
_cell.length_b   1.000
_cell.length_c   1.000
_cell.angle_alpha   90.00
_cell.angle_beta   90.00
_cell.angle_gamma   90.00
#
_symmetry.space_group_name_H-M   'P 1'
#
loop_
_entity.id
_entity.type
_entity.pdbx_description
1 polymer ?
#
loop_
_entity_poly.entity_id
_entity_poly.type
_entity_poly.pdbx_seq_one_letter_code
_entity_poly.pdbx_strand_id
1 'polypeptide(L)'
;MNKQKFIDKFIAAFVLLAMFKIIGIVAQLFHESFWSVVGTLVIFLIVAFIILMVITSLKDKERNSNRSGRKGSGGGNFYLESSLFDRIRSKYEALAEKYIDEKEYKKAARVYMNLLQDNYRGAKTLENGGFYNEAAAVYLKKLKNKSDAAVCYEKAKQYKKAIDLYKEMEQKEKVGDLYKEIHDIGNAHHYYQIVADDYVANNQMVKASLVYRKKMEKTEAAQKILLKGWEDDKDSFNCLNNYFANIVEVKELETQIRSLYEKTPEYKKMIYLEAMKHEFRKDPELQAATRSIAYEIIAEKVGSRSEIVNELKHFNPDDGVILKDISRFKTSRNKMFRN
;
A
#
# COMPACT_ATOMS: atom_id res chain seq x y z
N MET A 1 -3.65 -35.63 -9.61
CA MET A 1 -3.60 -34.72 -10.78
C MET A 1 -2.20 -34.79 -11.38
N ASN A 2 -2.05 -35.03 -12.68
CA ASN A 2 -0.73 -35.18 -13.31
C ASN A 2 0.06 -33.87 -13.19
N LYS A 3 1.17 -33.86 -12.44
CA LYS A 3 1.96 -32.65 -12.13
C LYS A 3 2.45 -31.93 -13.38
N GLN A 4 2.73 -32.68 -14.43
CA GLN A 4 3.05 -32.15 -15.76
C GLN A 4 1.90 -31.31 -16.33
N LYS A 5 0.65 -31.81 -16.24
CA LYS A 5 -0.54 -31.08 -16.68
C LYS A 5 -0.80 -29.84 -15.83
N PHE A 6 -0.31 -29.79 -14.60
CA PHE A 6 -0.39 -28.60 -13.75
C PHE A 6 0.61 -27.52 -14.20
N ILE A 7 1.88 -27.89 -14.42
CA ILE A 7 2.91 -26.96 -14.89
C ILE A 7 2.56 -26.39 -16.27
N ASP A 8 2.05 -27.21 -17.20
CA ASP A 8 1.66 -26.72 -18.53
C ASP A 8 0.46 -25.76 -18.44
N LYS A 9 -0.53 -26.03 -17.59
CA LYS A 9 -1.66 -25.11 -17.34
C LYS A 9 -1.22 -23.82 -16.64
N PHE A 10 -0.24 -23.93 -15.74
CA PHE A 10 0.31 -22.79 -15.01
C PHE A 10 1.11 -21.86 -15.94
N ILE A 11 1.93 -22.41 -16.84
CA ILE A 11 2.64 -21.65 -17.87
C ILE A 11 1.63 -20.93 -18.78
N ALA A 12 0.58 -21.61 -19.23
CA ALA A 12 -0.46 -20.99 -20.06
C ALA A 12 -1.18 -19.82 -19.34
N ALA A 13 -1.52 -20.01 -18.06
CA ALA A 13 -2.13 -18.95 -17.25
C ALA A 13 -1.16 -17.77 -17.01
N PHE A 14 0.12 -18.05 -16.77
CA PHE A 14 1.14 -17.02 -16.58
C PHE A 14 1.37 -16.18 -17.83
N VAL A 15 1.47 -16.82 -19.02
CA VAL A 15 1.61 -16.11 -20.29
C VAL A 15 0.39 -15.23 -20.56
N LEU A 16 -0.81 -15.73 -20.28
CA LEU A 16 -2.05 -14.98 -20.45
C LEU A 16 -2.14 -13.76 -19.51
N LEU A 17 -1.71 -13.90 -18.25
CA LEU A 17 -1.59 -12.77 -17.32
C LEU A 17 -0.52 -11.76 -17.75
N ALA A 18 0.61 -12.23 -18.27
CA ALA A 18 1.66 -11.37 -18.79
C ALA A 18 1.18 -10.55 -20.00
N MET A 19 0.37 -11.14 -20.89
CA MET A 19 -0.25 -10.42 -22.00
C MET A 19 -1.18 -9.30 -21.52
N PHE A 20 -2.04 -9.57 -20.53
CA PHE A 20 -2.89 -8.51 -19.96
C PHE A 20 -2.06 -7.40 -19.32
N LYS A 21 -0.95 -7.75 -18.66
CA LYS A 21 -0.06 -6.76 -18.06
C LYS A 21 0.63 -5.89 -19.11
N ILE A 22 1.05 -6.47 -20.25
CA ILE A 22 1.62 -5.72 -21.38
C ILE A 22 0.59 -4.76 -21.96
N ILE A 23 -0.66 -5.21 -22.17
CA ILE A 23 -1.74 -4.33 -22.64
C ILE A 23 -1.97 -3.17 -21.66
N GLY A 24 -1.94 -3.44 -20.35
CA GLY A 24 -2.04 -2.41 -19.32
C GLY A 24 -0.89 -1.40 -19.33
N ILE A 25 0.35 -1.85 -19.57
CA ILE A 25 1.52 -0.97 -19.71
C ILE A 25 1.41 -0.13 -20.98
N VAL A 26 0.97 -0.71 -22.10
CA VAL A 26 0.75 0.02 -23.35
C VAL A 26 -0.38 1.05 -23.22
N ALA A 27 -1.41 0.80 -22.41
CA ALA A 27 -2.45 1.78 -22.12
C ALA A 27 -1.94 2.99 -21.30
N GLN A 28 -0.83 2.87 -20.57
CA GLN A 28 -0.23 4.00 -19.85
C GLN A 28 0.43 5.03 -20.79
N LEU A 29 0.63 4.68 -22.06
CA LEU A 29 1.17 5.55 -23.10
C LEU A 29 0.24 6.75 -23.43
N PHE A 30 -1.03 6.70 -22.99
CA PHE A 30 -1.96 7.83 -23.05
C PHE A 30 -1.73 8.90 -21.96
N HIS A 31 -0.96 8.59 -20.91
CA HIS A 31 -0.78 9.47 -19.74
C HIS A 31 0.68 9.71 -19.33
N GLU A 32 1.62 8.85 -19.75
CA GLU A 32 3.04 8.95 -19.41
C GLU A 32 3.96 9.13 -20.63
N SER A 33 5.18 9.59 -20.36
CA SER A 33 6.23 9.72 -21.39
C SER A 33 6.58 8.37 -22.02
N PHE A 34 6.73 8.36 -23.34
CA PHE A 34 7.09 7.18 -24.15
C PHE A 34 8.28 6.41 -23.55
N TRP A 35 9.32 7.11 -23.12
CA TRP A 35 10.52 6.49 -22.54
C TRP A 35 10.28 5.83 -21.18
N SER A 36 9.35 6.34 -20.37
CA SER A 36 8.94 5.72 -19.09
C SER A 36 8.23 4.40 -19.33
N VAL A 37 7.30 4.38 -20.29
CA VAL A 37 6.52 3.20 -20.66
C VAL A 37 7.42 2.14 -21.30
N VAL A 38 8.34 2.54 -22.18
CA VAL A 38 9.34 1.63 -22.78
C VAL A 38 10.27 1.05 -21.70
N GLY A 39 10.75 1.87 -20.76
CA GLY A 39 11.58 1.39 -19.65
C GLY A 39 10.86 0.37 -18.77
N THR A 40 9.61 0.66 -18.41
CA THR A 40 8.75 -0.24 -17.61
C THR A 40 8.47 -1.55 -18.34
N LEU A 41 8.22 -1.48 -19.66
CA LEU A 41 8.01 -2.66 -20.50
C LEU A 41 9.27 -3.55 -20.57
N VAL A 42 10.45 -2.95 -20.74
CA VAL A 42 11.72 -3.69 -20.78
C VAL A 42 12.00 -4.39 -19.45
N ILE A 43 11.84 -3.69 -18.32
CA ILE A 43 12.01 -4.30 -17.00
C ILE A 43 11.02 -5.45 -16.79
N PHE A 44 9.76 -5.26 -17.17
CA PHE A 44 8.74 -6.30 -17.08
C PHE A 44 9.10 -7.54 -17.92
N LEU A 45 9.57 -7.35 -19.16
CA LEU A 45 9.99 -8.44 -20.03
C LEU A 45 11.20 -9.20 -19.47
N ILE A 46 12.18 -8.51 -18.87
CA ILE A 46 13.34 -9.15 -18.23
C ILE A 46 12.88 -10.01 -17.04
N VAL A 47 12.02 -9.48 -16.17
CA VAL A 47 11.50 -10.22 -15.01
C VAL A 47 10.66 -11.42 -15.46
N ALA A 48 9.78 -11.24 -16.45
CA ALA A 48 8.97 -12.31 -17.01
C ALA A 48 9.85 -13.41 -17.64
N PHE A 49 10.94 -13.02 -18.31
CA PHE A 49 11.91 -13.95 -18.90
C PHE A 49 12.65 -14.76 -17.82
N ILE A 50 13.09 -14.13 -16.73
CA ILE A 50 13.74 -14.81 -15.60
C ILE A 50 12.78 -15.83 -14.98
N ILE A 51 11.52 -15.43 -14.75
CA ILE A 51 10.49 -16.34 -14.20
C ILE A 51 10.25 -17.52 -15.16
N LEU A 52 10.15 -17.26 -16.46
CA LEU A 52 10.00 -18.30 -17.47
C LEU A 52 11.19 -19.27 -17.47
N MET A 53 12.42 -18.75 -17.36
CA MET A 53 13.66 -19.53 -17.30
C MET A 53 13.72 -20.43 -16.05
N VAL A 54 13.26 -19.92 -14.90
CA VAL A 54 13.17 -20.71 -13.67
C VAL A 54 12.12 -21.81 -13.82
N ILE A 55 10.96 -21.51 -14.40
CA ILE A 55 9.90 -22.51 -14.61
C ILE A 55 10.33 -23.58 -15.63
N THR A 56 11.02 -23.22 -16.72
CA THR A 56 11.54 -24.19 -17.69
C THR A 56 12.65 -25.05 -17.08
N SER A 57 13.53 -24.48 -16.26
CA SER A 57 14.54 -25.22 -15.50
C SER A 57 13.90 -26.24 -14.53
N LEU A 58 12.81 -25.86 -13.86
CA LEU A 58 12.04 -26.78 -13.02
C LEU A 58 11.35 -27.89 -13.84
N LYS A 59 10.82 -27.56 -15.03
CA LYS A 59 10.22 -28.52 -15.98
C LYS A 59 11.25 -29.52 -16.50
N ASP A 60 12.47 -29.07 -16.82
CA ASP A 60 13.54 -29.94 -17.32
C ASP A 60 14.09 -30.85 -16.21
N LYS A 61 14.16 -30.36 -14.97
CA LYS A 61 14.53 -31.17 -13.80
C LYS A 61 13.50 -32.28 -13.52
N GLU A 62 12.21 -32.03 -13.75
CA GLU A 62 11.13 -33.03 -13.63
C GLU A 62 11.04 -33.95 -14.85
N ARG A 63 11.34 -33.46 -16.06
CA ARG A 63 11.41 -34.29 -17.26
C ARG A 63 12.59 -35.28 -17.20
N ASN A 64 13.70 -34.88 -16.58
CA ASN A 64 14.83 -35.76 -16.29
C ASN A 64 14.56 -36.76 -15.17
N SER A 65 13.73 -36.44 -14.17
CA SER A 65 13.35 -37.41 -13.12
C SER A 65 12.40 -38.50 -13.63
N ASN A 66 11.59 -38.21 -14.65
CA ASN A 66 10.72 -39.20 -15.32
C ASN A 66 11.40 -39.96 -16.48
N ARG A 67 12.63 -39.61 -16.86
CA ARG A 67 13.42 -40.31 -17.90
C ARG A 67 14.62 -41.09 -17.36
N SER A 68 14.88 -41.09 -16.05
CA SER A 68 15.96 -41.88 -15.45
C SER A 68 15.57 -43.35 -15.20
N GLY A 69 15.02 -43.98 -16.23
CA GLY A 69 15.03 -45.44 -16.38
C GLY A 69 16.13 -45.82 -17.37
N ARG A 70 17.18 -46.50 -16.86
CA ARG A 70 18.28 -47.19 -17.57
C ARG A 70 19.51 -46.39 -18.04
N LYS A 71 20.57 -46.58 -17.24
CA LYS A 71 21.97 -46.94 -17.58
C LYS A 71 22.90 -45.86 -18.18
N GLY A 72 23.72 -45.30 -17.29
CA GLY A 72 25.11 -44.93 -17.54
C GLY A 72 25.93 -45.31 -16.29
N SER A 73 26.83 -46.27 -16.43
CA SER A 73 27.68 -46.82 -15.38
C SER A 73 28.76 -45.83 -14.95
N GLY A 74 28.79 -45.46 -13.67
CA GLY A 74 29.91 -44.72 -13.07
C GLY A 74 29.53 -44.03 -11.75
N GLY A 75 29.91 -44.63 -10.61
CA GLY A 75 29.95 -43.95 -9.30
C GLY A 75 28.80 -44.27 -8.34
N GLY A 76 28.78 -45.47 -7.76
CA GLY A 76 27.91 -45.81 -6.64
C GLY A 76 28.39 -45.15 -5.35
N ASN A 77 27.72 -44.06 -4.94
CA ASN A 77 27.71 -43.57 -3.56
C ASN A 77 26.55 -42.58 -3.27
N PHE A 78 25.99 -41.94 -4.29
CA PHE A 78 25.11 -40.78 -4.13
C PHE A 78 23.69 -41.09 -3.58
N TYR A 79 23.09 -42.24 -3.94
CA TYR A 79 21.71 -42.58 -3.50
C TYR A 79 21.62 -43.14 -2.07
N LEU A 80 22.67 -43.81 -1.60
CA LEU A 80 22.71 -44.32 -0.23
C LEU A 80 22.89 -43.14 0.75
N GLU A 81 23.77 -42.20 0.37
CA GLU A 81 24.09 -41.00 1.13
C GLU A 81 22.89 -40.05 1.26
N SER A 82 22.10 -39.84 0.18
CA SER A 82 20.90 -39.00 0.26
C SER A 82 19.85 -39.57 1.23
N SER A 83 19.62 -40.89 1.19
CA SER A 83 18.64 -41.54 2.07
C SER A 83 19.06 -41.53 3.55
N LEU A 84 20.37 -41.58 3.80
CA LEU A 84 20.93 -41.51 5.15
C LEU A 84 20.91 -40.07 5.68
N PHE A 85 21.25 -39.09 4.83
CA PHE A 85 21.15 -37.67 5.15
C PHE A 85 19.72 -37.26 5.50
N ASP A 86 18.74 -37.70 4.70
CA ASP A 86 17.32 -37.42 4.96
C ASP A 86 16.86 -38.03 6.29
N ARG A 87 17.26 -39.27 6.60
CA ARG A 87 16.96 -39.91 7.89
C ARG A 87 17.58 -39.16 9.08
N ILE A 88 18.82 -38.70 8.96
CA ILE A 88 19.50 -37.92 10.00
C ILE A 88 18.79 -36.58 10.19
N ARG A 89 18.47 -35.89 9.09
CA ARG A 89 17.71 -34.65 9.11
C ARG A 89 16.38 -34.82 9.83
N SER A 90 15.59 -35.82 9.46
CA SER A 90 14.29 -36.10 10.11
C SER A 90 14.43 -36.39 11.61
N LYS A 91 15.50 -37.09 12.04
CA LYS A 91 15.76 -37.31 13.47
C LYS A 91 16.04 -36.00 14.23
N TYR A 92 16.81 -35.09 13.64
CA TYR A 92 17.07 -33.79 14.25
C TYR A 92 15.86 -32.85 14.20
N GLU A 93 15.06 -32.91 13.14
CA GLU A 93 13.79 -32.18 13.07
C GLU A 93 12.84 -32.64 14.18
N ALA A 94 12.62 -33.95 14.34
CA ALA A 94 11.81 -34.50 15.42
C ALA A 94 12.35 -34.16 16.82
N LEU A 95 13.68 -34.13 16.99
CA LEU A 95 14.30 -33.72 18.25
C LEU A 95 14.05 -32.23 18.55
N ALA A 96 14.15 -31.37 17.55
CA ALA A 96 13.87 -29.95 17.70
C ALA A 96 12.39 -29.68 18.01
N GLU A 97 11.48 -30.39 17.34
CA GLU A 97 10.05 -30.35 17.62
C GLU A 97 9.72 -30.79 19.04
N LYS A 98 10.31 -31.90 19.50
CA LYS A 98 10.16 -32.35 20.89
C LYS A 98 10.60 -31.27 21.89
N TYR A 99 11.72 -30.59 21.65
CA TYR A 99 12.13 -29.48 22.51
C TYR A 99 11.18 -28.28 22.44
N ILE A 100 10.54 -28.01 21.30
CA ILE A 100 9.50 -26.97 21.20
C ILE A 100 8.29 -27.35 22.04
N ASP A 101 7.83 -28.60 21.96
CA ASP A 101 6.70 -29.12 22.73
C ASP A 101 6.96 -29.04 24.25
N GLU A 102 8.20 -29.28 24.66
CA GLU A 102 8.69 -29.12 26.03
C GLU A 102 8.94 -27.64 26.42
N LYS A 103 8.66 -26.68 25.53
CA LYS A 103 8.93 -25.23 25.68
C LYS A 103 10.40 -24.86 25.88
N GLU A 104 11.30 -25.76 25.50
CA GLU A 104 12.75 -25.63 25.55
C GLU A 104 13.30 -24.98 24.27
N TYR A 105 12.77 -23.80 23.92
CA TYR A 105 13.03 -23.14 22.64
C TYR A 105 14.51 -22.86 22.37
N LYS A 106 15.32 -22.58 23.40
CA LYS A 106 16.78 -22.39 23.24
C LYS A 106 17.49 -23.66 22.78
N LYS A 107 17.07 -24.83 23.29
CA LYS A 107 17.61 -26.13 22.89
C LYS A 107 17.19 -26.47 21.47
N ALA A 108 15.90 -26.31 21.16
CA ALA A 108 15.37 -26.48 19.80
C ALA A 108 16.10 -25.60 18.77
N ALA A 109 16.29 -24.32 19.08
CA ALA A 109 17.00 -23.40 18.21
C ALA A 109 18.46 -23.79 17.97
N ARG A 110 19.16 -24.31 18.99
CA ARG A 110 20.52 -24.85 18.81
C ARG A 110 20.54 -26.07 17.89
N VAL A 111 19.55 -26.96 17.99
CA VAL A 111 19.41 -28.09 17.05
C VAL A 111 19.25 -27.58 15.62
N TYR A 112 18.34 -26.62 15.39
CA TYR A 112 18.16 -26.03 14.06
C TYR A 112 19.44 -25.35 13.54
N MET A 113 20.09 -24.50 14.34
CA MET A 113 21.26 -23.75 13.88
C MET A 113 22.52 -24.59 13.72
N ASN A 114 22.81 -25.50 14.66
CA ASN A 114 24.09 -26.19 14.72
C ASN A 114 24.05 -27.56 14.03
N LEU A 115 22.94 -28.30 14.14
CA LEU A 115 22.84 -29.65 13.58
C LEU A 115 22.21 -29.65 12.19
N LEU A 116 21.17 -28.85 12.00
CA LEU A 116 20.46 -28.73 10.72
C LEU A 116 21.00 -27.60 9.84
N GLN A 117 21.90 -26.76 10.35
CA GLN A 117 22.44 -25.57 9.67
C GLN A 117 21.36 -24.58 9.17
N ASP A 118 20.16 -24.65 9.77
CA ASP A 118 19.03 -23.79 9.44
C ASP A 118 18.94 -22.63 10.43
N ASN A 119 19.68 -21.58 10.12
CA ASN A 119 19.73 -20.38 10.95
C ASN A 119 18.39 -19.64 11.01
N TYR A 120 17.56 -19.74 9.97
CA TYR A 120 16.25 -19.10 9.92
C TYR A 120 15.27 -19.77 10.87
N ARG A 121 15.09 -21.09 10.78
CA ARG A 121 14.24 -21.84 11.72
C ARG A 121 14.75 -21.70 13.16
N GLY A 122 16.07 -21.68 13.35
CA GLY A 122 16.67 -21.40 14.65
C GLY A 122 16.26 -20.03 15.22
N ALA A 123 16.43 -18.95 14.44
CA ALA A 123 16.02 -17.61 14.83
C ALA A 123 14.50 -17.53 15.10
N LYS A 124 13.70 -18.13 14.24
CA LYS A 124 12.24 -18.15 14.38
C LYS A 124 11.78 -18.90 15.64
N THR A 125 12.45 -20.00 15.96
CA THR A 125 12.18 -20.77 17.18
C THR A 125 12.49 -19.95 18.43
N LEU A 126 13.59 -19.17 18.42
CA LEU A 126 13.90 -18.23 19.51
C LEU A 126 12.86 -17.12 19.62
N GLU A 127 12.45 -16.54 18.49
CA GLU A 127 11.41 -15.51 18.43
C GLU A 127 10.07 -16.02 19.02
N ASN A 128 9.64 -17.20 18.59
CA ASN A 128 8.40 -17.84 19.09
C ASN A 128 8.48 -18.14 20.60
N GLY A 129 9.67 -18.44 21.11
CA GLY A 129 9.93 -18.63 22.54
C GLY A 129 10.06 -17.33 23.34
N GLY A 130 9.92 -16.15 22.72
CA GLY A 130 10.08 -14.85 23.38
C GLY A 130 11.54 -14.42 23.61
N PHE A 131 12.51 -15.16 23.09
CA PHE A 131 13.94 -14.86 23.18
C PHE A 131 14.38 -13.90 22.09
N TYR A 132 13.75 -12.72 22.08
CA TYR A 132 13.87 -11.74 21.00
C TYR A 132 15.30 -11.17 20.83
N ASN A 133 16.05 -10.98 21.92
CA ASN A 133 17.43 -10.49 21.84
C ASN A 133 18.36 -11.50 21.15
N GLU A 134 18.24 -12.77 21.51
CA GLU A 134 19.00 -13.84 20.89
C GLU A 134 18.57 -14.05 19.43
N ALA A 135 17.26 -14.00 19.14
CA ALA A 135 16.75 -14.07 17.76
C ALA A 135 17.30 -12.92 16.90
N ALA A 136 17.27 -11.68 17.41
CA ALA A 136 17.81 -10.51 16.71
C ALA A 136 19.30 -10.66 16.38
N ALA A 137 20.10 -11.20 17.31
CA ALA A 137 21.52 -11.45 17.08
C ALA A 137 21.74 -12.48 15.97
N VAL A 138 20.91 -13.53 15.89
CA VAL A 138 20.97 -14.53 14.81
C VAL A 138 20.58 -13.90 13.46
N TYR A 139 19.46 -13.17 13.42
CA TYR A 139 19.00 -12.45 12.21
C TYR A 139 20.08 -11.50 11.69
N LEU A 140 20.71 -10.72 12.56
CA LEU A 140 21.70 -9.73 12.16
C LEU A 140 23.05 -10.37 11.76
N LYS A 141 23.58 -11.29 12.57
CA LYS A 141 24.95 -11.81 12.38
C LYS A 141 25.02 -12.93 11.35
N LYS A 142 24.08 -13.88 11.40
CA LYS A 142 24.09 -15.10 10.57
C LYS A 142 23.28 -14.95 9.29
N LEU A 143 22.08 -14.34 9.38
CA LEU A 143 21.17 -14.20 8.23
C LEU A 143 21.33 -12.87 7.50
N LYS A 144 22.06 -11.90 8.08
CA LYS A 144 22.22 -10.54 7.53
C LYS A 144 20.87 -9.85 7.25
N ASN A 145 19.83 -10.25 7.96
CA ASN A 145 18.49 -9.70 7.83
C ASN A 145 18.28 -8.61 8.88
N LYS A 146 18.51 -7.35 8.47
CA LYS A 146 18.34 -6.18 9.35
C LYS A 146 16.88 -5.94 9.73
N SER A 147 15.93 -6.26 8.85
CA SER A 147 14.51 -6.03 9.08
C SER A 147 13.97 -6.91 10.21
N ASP A 148 14.18 -8.23 10.13
CA ASP A 148 13.74 -9.14 11.20
C ASP A 148 14.48 -8.89 12.52
N ALA A 149 15.76 -8.51 12.44
CA ALA A 149 16.53 -8.13 13.62
C ALA A 149 15.96 -6.87 14.31
N ALA A 150 15.59 -5.83 13.54
CA ALA A 150 15.00 -4.61 14.08
C ALA A 150 13.64 -4.88 14.75
N VAL A 151 12.78 -5.69 14.12
CA VAL A 151 11.50 -6.12 14.69
C VAL A 151 11.72 -6.91 15.98
N CYS A 152 12.71 -7.80 16.04
CA CYS A 152 13.02 -8.53 17.26
C CYS A 152 13.53 -7.59 18.37
N TYR A 153 14.40 -6.63 18.06
CA TYR A 153 14.85 -5.65 19.06
C TYR A 153 13.71 -4.77 19.57
N GLU A 154 12.76 -4.41 18.73
CA GLU A 154 11.54 -3.69 19.12
C GLU A 154 10.69 -4.53 20.09
N LYS A 155 10.42 -5.80 19.76
CA LYS A 155 9.72 -6.74 20.67
C LYS A 155 10.46 -6.93 21.99
N ALA A 156 11.79 -6.88 21.97
CA ALA A 156 12.65 -6.93 23.15
C ALA A 156 12.72 -5.62 23.95
N LYS A 157 12.01 -4.56 23.52
CA LYS A 157 12.08 -3.19 24.05
C LYS A 157 13.50 -2.60 24.02
N GLN A 158 14.37 -3.11 23.15
CA GLN A 158 15.70 -2.58 22.88
C GLN A 158 15.63 -1.49 21.81
N TYR A 159 14.85 -0.44 22.10
CA TYR A 159 14.49 0.57 21.10
C TYR A 159 15.69 1.29 20.49
N LYS A 160 16.76 1.56 21.25
CA LYS A 160 17.99 2.18 20.71
C LYS A 160 18.61 1.34 19.58
N LYS A 161 18.72 0.02 19.76
CA LYS A 161 19.27 -0.89 18.74
C LYS A 161 18.34 -1.02 17.53
N ALA A 162 17.02 -1.03 17.77
CA ALA A 162 16.04 -1.05 16.69
C ALA A 162 16.10 0.24 15.88
N ILE A 163 16.21 1.41 16.53
CA ILE A 163 16.36 2.73 15.91
C ILE A 163 17.58 2.74 14.99
N ASP A 164 18.75 2.28 15.46
CA ASP A 164 19.97 2.25 14.64
C ASP A 164 19.77 1.44 13.34
N LEU A 165 19.16 0.25 13.45
CA LEU A 165 18.85 -0.57 12.29
C LEU A 165 17.81 0.07 11.35
N TYR A 166 16.75 0.68 11.90
CA TYR A 166 15.73 1.35 11.09
C TYR A 166 16.26 2.61 10.40
N LYS A 167 17.23 3.32 10.99
CA LYS A 167 17.96 4.41 10.34
C LYS A 167 18.77 3.91 9.15
N GLU A 168 19.51 2.81 9.32
CA GLU A 168 20.27 2.20 8.22
C GLU A 168 19.39 1.72 7.06
N MET A 169 18.12 1.39 7.33
CA MET A 169 17.13 0.99 6.33
C MET A 169 16.26 2.17 5.83
N GLU A 170 16.60 3.41 6.22
CA GLU A 170 15.87 4.64 5.87
C GLU A 170 14.37 4.62 6.24
N GLN A 171 13.96 3.82 7.22
CA GLN A 171 12.58 3.75 7.71
C GLN A 171 12.27 4.89 8.68
N LYS A 172 12.32 6.13 8.18
CA LYS A 172 12.23 7.38 8.95
C LYS A 172 10.99 7.47 9.85
N GLU A 173 9.81 7.08 9.36
CA GLU A 173 8.58 7.11 10.16
C GLU A 173 8.66 6.15 11.36
N LYS A 174 9.19 4.94 11.12
CA LYS A 174 9.38 3.94 12.17
C LYS A 174 10.40 4.39 13.21
N VAL A 175 11.46 5.08 12.78
CA VAL A 175 12.43 5.71 13.69
C VAL A 175 11.75 6.76 14.58
N GLY A 176 10.91 7.62 14.00
CA GLY A 176 10.11 8.59 14.76
C GLY A 176 9.18 7.93 15.78
N ASP A 177 8.51 6.85 15.39
CA ASP A 177 7.65 6.05 16.28
C ASP A 177 8.42 5.50 17.48
N LEU A 178 9.60 4.93 17.26
CA LEU A 178 10.43 4.40 18.34
C LEU A 178 11.01 5.49 19.24
N TYR A 179 11.32 6.67 18.71
CA TYR A 179 11.72 7.80 19.54
C TYR A 179 10.57 8.26 20.45
N LYS A 180 9.32 8.23 19.96
CA LYS A 180 8.13 8.50 20.78
C LYS A 180 7.97 7.48 21.91
N GLU A 181 8.20 6.20 21.64
CA GLU A 181 8.14 5.11 22.64
C GLU A 181 9.15 5.27 23.78
N ILE A 182 10.30 5.93 23.54
CA ILE A 182 11.29 6.25 24.58
C ILE A 182 11.14 7.66 25.14
N HIS A 183 10.01 8.33 24.88
CA HIS A 183 9.71 9.71 25.30
C HIS A 183 10.71 10.77 24.81
N ASP A 184 11.46 10.49 23.74
CA ASP A 184 12.33 11.44 23.07
C ASP A 184 11.55 12.18 21.97
N ILE A 185 10.66 13.06 22.41
CA ILE A 185 9.73 13.78 21.53
C ILE A 185 10.47 14.69 20.54
N GLY A 186 11.63 15.22 20.92
CA GLY A 186 12.46 16.07 20.06
C GLY A 186 12.93 15.31 18.83
N ASN A 187 13.55 14.15 19.02
CA ASN A 187 13.99 13.31 17.91
C ASN A 187 12.80 12.70 17.14
N ALA A 188 11.71 12.35 17.82
CA ALA A 188 10.50 11.87 17.14
C ALA A 188 9.96 12.92 16.15
N HIS A 189 9.80 14.17 16.60
CA HIS A 189 9.35 15.27 15.75
C HIS A 189 10.32 15.58 14.62
N HIS A 190 11.63 15.49 14.84
CA HIS A 190 12.60 15.65 13.78
C HIS A 190 12.39 14.62 12.66
N TYR A 191 12.30 13.33 12.99
CA TYR A 191 12.08 12.28 11.99
C TYR A 191 10.71 12.37 11.32
N TYR A 192 9.64 12.71 12.07
CA TYR A 192 8.33 12.94 11.46
C TYR A 192 8.32 14.14 10.52
N GLN A 193 9.07 15.20 10.83
CA GLN A 193 9.21 16.35 9.94
C GLN A 193 9.85 15.93 8.61
N ILE A 194 10.92 15.13 8.63
CA ILE A 194 11.54 14.60 7.40
C ILE A 194 10.52 13.79 6.58
N VAL A 195 9.73 12.93 7.23
CA VAL A 195 8.69 12.13 6.55
C VAL A 195 7.59 13.02 5.95
N ALA A 196 7.16 14.04 6.67
CA ALA A 196 6.17 15.00 6.17
C ALA A 196 6.72 15.77 4.97
N ASP A 197 7.99 16.20 5.01
CA ASP A 197 8.66 16.90 3.92
C ASP A 197 8.83 16.00 2.69
N ASP A 198 9.21 14.73 2.88
CA ASP A 198 9.26 13.73 1.80
C ASP A 198 7.87 13.56 1.15
N TYR A 199 6.80 13.50 1.95
CA TYR A 199 5.43 13.41 1.42
C TYR A 199 5.03 14.68 0.66
N VAL A 200 5.34 15.87 1.16
CA VAL A 200 5.07 17.13 0.46
C VAL A 200 5.84 17.20 -0.86
N ALA A 201 7.13 16.84 -0.87
CA ALA A 201 7.96 16.83 -2.07
C ALA A 201 7.41 15.87 -3.15
N ASN A 202 6.77 14.77 -2.73
CA ASN A 202 6.11 13.81 -3.61
C ASN A 202 4.63 14.14 -3.90
N ASN A 203 4.15 15.35 -3.60
CA ASN A 203 2.76 15.79 -3.75
C ASN A 203 1.72 14.96 -2.97
N GLN A 204 2.15 14.19 -1.97
CA GLN A 204 1.29 13.37 -1.10
C GLN A 204 0.77 14.20 0.09
N MET A 205 0.07 15.30 -0.21
CA MET A 205 -0.34 16.32 0.76
C MET A 205 -1.20 15.77 1.91
N VAL A 206 -2.14 14.86 1.62
CA VAL A 206 -2.99 14.23 2.64
C VAL A 206 -2.14 13.36 3.58
N LYS A 207 -1.11 12.67 3.10
CA LYS A 207 -0.23 11.88 3.98
C LYS A 207 0.62 12.78 4.87
N ALA A 208 1.19 13.85 4.31
CA ALA A 208 1.92 14.84 5.08
C ALA A 208 1.05 15.46 6.19
N SER A 209 -0.20 15.84 5.90
CA SER A 209 -1.10 16.40 6.91
C SER A 209 -1.46 15.40 8.02
N LEU A 210 -1.57 14.11 7.69
CA LEU A 210 -1.78 13.05 8.70
C LEU A 210 -0.57 12.89 9.63
N VAL A 211 0.66 13.01 9.13
CA VAL A 211 1.86 13.01 9.99
C VAL A 211 1.83 14.20 10.94
N TYR A 212 1.59 15.41 10.44
CA TYR A 212 1.46 16.60 11.28
C TYR A 212 0.38 16.45 12.35
N ARG A 213 -0.82 16.02 11.96
CA ARG A 213 -1.96 15.95 12.89
C ARG A 213 -1.85 14.81 13.89
N LYS A 214 -1.48 13.60 13.44
CA LYS A 214 -1.56 12.39 14.26
C LYS A 214 -0.25 12.03 14.96
N LYS A 215 0.90 12.32 14.36
CA LYS A 215 2.21 11.94 14.90
C LYS A 215 2.86 13.09 15.68
N MET A 216 2.70 14.32 15.19
CA MET A 216 3.28 15.53 15.81
C MET A 216 2.26 16.39 16.57
N GLU A 217 0.97 16.05 16.53
CA GLU A 217 -0.13 16.78 17.21
C GLU A 217 -0.21 18.27 16.80
N LYS A 218 0.20 18.60 15.57
CA LYS A 218 0.18 19.95 14.98
C LYS A 218 -1.00 20.10 14.01
N THR A 219 -2.20 20.24 14.55
CA THR A 219 -3.45 20.35 13.75
C THR A 219 -3.44 21.56 12.80
N GLU A 220 -2.95 22.73 13.24
CA GLU A 220 -2.87 23.91 12.39
C GLU A 220 -1.92 23.72 11.20
N ALA A 221 -0.77 23.08 11.42
CA ALA A 221 0.17 22.77 10.35
C ALA A 221 -0.45 21.78 9.35
N ALA A 222 -1.18 20.78 9.84
CA ALA A 222 -1.91 19.85 8.98
C ALA A 222 -2.95 20.56 8.10
N GLN A 223 -3.71 21.52 8.66
CA GLN A 223 -4.66 22.33 7.89
C GLN A 223 -3.97 23.16 6.81
N LYS A 224 -2.82 23.76 7.11
CA LYS A 224 -2.03 24.52 6.11
C LYS A 224 -1.56 23.64 4.96
N ILE A 225 -1.12 22.40 5.24
CA ILE A 225 -0.72 21.46 4.18
C ILE A 225 -1.90 21.05 3.29
N LEU A 226 -3.07 20.78 3.89
CA LEU A 226 -4.27 20.43 3.13
C LEU A 226 -4.76 21.58 2.26
N LEU A 227 -4.76 22.81 2.81
CA LEU A 227 -5.13 24.00 2.05
C LEU A 227 -4.15 24.24 0.89
N LYS A 228 -2.85 24.13 1.14
CA LYS A 228 -1.84 24.20 0.08
C LYS A 228 -2.07 23.13 -1.00
N GLY A 229 -2.42 21.90 -0.62
CA GLY A 229 -2.73 20.84 -1.58
C GLY A 229 -3.95 21.16 -2.45
N TRP A 230 -4.97 21.77 -1.87
CA TRP A 230 -6.12 22.31 -2.60
C TRP A 230 -5.71 23.44 -3.56
N GLU A 231 -4.88 24.38 -3.11
CA GLU A 231 -4.43 25.54 -3.89
C GLU A 231 -3.50 25.13 -5.05
N ASP A 232 -2.57 24.21 -4.82
CA ASP A 232 -1.53 23.77 -5.77
C ASP A 232 -1.97 22.62 -6.72
N ASP A 233 -3.27 22.30 -6.73
CA ASP A 233 -3.84 21.21 -7.55
C ASP A 233 -3.24 19.82 -7.27
N LYS A 234 -2.91 19.55 -5.99
CA LYS A 234 -2.34 18.29 -5.53
C LYS A 234 -3.41 17.48 -4.81
N ASP A 235 -4.01 16.54 -5.53
CA ASP A 235 -5.10 15.70 -5.00
C ASP A 235 -6.22 16.56 -4.37
N SER A 236 -6.65 17.57 -5.13
CA SER A 236 -7.46 18.71 -4.66
C SER A 236 -8.72 18.27 -3.91
N PHE A 237 -9.43 17.26 -4.42
CA PHE A 237 -10.64 16.75 -3.77
C PHE A 237 -10.34 16.18 -2.38
N ASN A 238 -9.35 15.28 -2.28
CA ASN A 238 -9.04 14.66 -1.00
C ASN A 238 -8.46 15.67 -0.02
N CYS A 239 -7.66 16.63 -0.51
CA CYS A 239 -7.16 17.73 0.31
C CYS A 239 -8.30 18.57 0.89
N LEU A 240 -9.24 19.01 0.05
CA LEU A 240 -10.39 19.81 0.47
C LEU A 240 -11.30 19.04 1.43
N ASN A 241 -11.63 17.79 1.11
CA ASN A 241 -12.46 16.95 1.96
C ASN A 241 -11.82 16.68 3.33
N ASN A 242 -10.51 16.43 3.39
CA ASN A 242 -9.81 16.28 4.67
C ASN A 242 -9.69 17.62 5.42
N TYR A 243 -9.56 18.75 4.71
CA TYR A 243 -9.52 20.07 5.33
C TYR A 243 -10.83 20.36 6.09
N PHE A 244 -11.98 20.13 5.44
CA PHE A 244 -13.29 20.26 6.07
C PHE A 244 -13.49 19.26 7.20
N ALA A 245 -13.10 18.00 7.02
CA ALA A 245 -13.24 16.97 8.05
C ALA A 245 -12.40 17.23 9.33
N ASN A 246 -11.41 18.12 9.28
CA ASN A 246 -10.63 18.51 10.46
C ASN A 246 -11.27 19.66 11.26
N ILE A 247 -12.32 20.31 10.75
CA ILE A 247 -13.03 21.39 11.45
C ILE A 247 -14.18 20.76 12.25
N VAL A 248 -14.08 20.82 13.57
CA VAL A 248 -15.04 20.16 14.48
C VAL A 248 -16.31 20.99 14.66
N GLU A 249 -16.17 22.31 14.79
CA GLU A 249 -17.31 23.21 15.02
C GLU A 249 -18.06 23.48 13.72
N VAL A 250 -19.34 23.11 13.66
CA VAL A 250 -20.15 23.15 12.42
C VAL A 250 -20.28 24.57 11.87
N LYS A 251 -20.43 25.59 12.73
CA LYS A 251 -20.50 26.99 12.31
C LYS A 251 -19.19 27.52 11.72
N GLU A 252 -18.07 27.07 12.27
CA GLU A 252 -16.74 27.39 11.71
C GLU A 252 -16.58 26.69 10.36
N LEU A 253 -17.00 25.43 10.26
CA LEU A 253 -16.98 24.70 8.99
C LEU A 253 -17.83 25.40 7.92
N GLU A 254 -19.04 25.85 8.24
CA GLU A 254 -19.87 26.62 7.31
C GLU A 254 -19.16 27.90 6.83
N THR A 255 -18.54 28.63 7.77
CA THR A 255 -17.79 29.86 7.47
C THR A 255 -16.60 29.59 6.55
N GLN A 256 -15.84 28.53 6.82
CA GLN A 256 -14.69 28.11 6.01
C GLN A 256 -15.13 27.62 4.61
N ILE A 257 -16.24 26.90 4.51
CA ILE A 257 -16.83 26.52 3.22
C ILE A 257 -17.14 27.79 2.40
N ARG A 258 -17.89 28.75 2.94
CA ARG A 258 -18.25 29.97 2.19
C ARG A 258 -17.03 30.77 1.76
N SER A 259 -16.13 31.05 2.70
CA SER A 259 -14.95 31.87 2.45
C SER A 259 -13.96 31.24 1.45
N LEU A 260 -13.84 29.91 1.44
CA LEU A 260 -12.98 29.21 0.48
C LEU A 260 -13.65 29.12 -0.90
N TYR A 261 -14.98 28.99 -0.96
CA TYR A 261 -15.73 29.01 -2.22
C TYR A 261 -15.57 30.35 -2.95
N GLU A 262 -15.66 31.48 -2.26
CA GLU A 262 -15.47 32.82 -2.84
C GLU A 262 -14.11 32.99 -3.55
N LYS A 263 -13.08 32.29 -3.08
CA LYS A 263 -11.73 32.31 -3.64
C LYS A 263 -11.48 31.18 -4.65
N THR A 264 -12.47 30.32 -4.88
CA THR A 264 -12.31 29.12 -5.70
C THR A 264 -12.34 29.51 -7.19
N PRO A 265 -11.28 29.21 -7.95
CA PRO A 265 -11.24 29.51 -9.37
C PRO A 265 -12.20 28.62 -10.18
N GLU A 266 -12.60 29.10 -11.34
CA GLU A 266 -13.65 28.51 -12.19
C GLU A 266 -13.43 27.04 -12.57
N TYR A 267 -12.16 26.65 -12.74
CA TYR A 267 -11.79 25.28 -13.10
C TYR A 267 -11.89 24.30 -11.92
N LYS A 268 -11.89 24.79 -10.68
CA LYS A 268 -12.00 23.98 -9.44
C LYS A 268 -13.42 23.82 -8.93
N LYS A 269 -14.38 24.61 -9.41
CA LYS A 269 -15.78 24.58 -8.93
C LYS A 269 -16.42 23.19 -9.03
N MET A 270 -16.06 22.36 -10.02
CA MET A 270 -16.57 20.98 -10.10
C MET A 270 -16.09 20.10 -8.94
N ILE A 271 -14.84 20.26 -8.52
CA ILE A 271 -14.29 19.53 -7.37
C ILE A 271 -14.95 20.04 -6.08
N TYR A 272 -15.19 21.35 -6.00
CA TYR A 272 -15.90 21.98 -4.90
C TYR A 272 -17.34 21.43 -4.77
N LEU A 273 -18.06 21.32 -5.89
CA LEU A 273 -19.41 20.73 -5.93
C LEU A 273 -19.42 19.29 -5.41
N GLU A 274 -18.40 18.49 -5.76
CA GLU A 274 -18.25 17.14 -5.22
C GLU A 274 -18.10 17.19 -3.69
N ALA A 275 -17.22 18.05 -3.16
CA ALA A 275 -17.05 18.21 -1.72
C ALA A 275 -18.36 18.65 -1.03
N MET A 276 -19.14 19.55 -1.64
CA MET A 276 -20.44 19.97 -1.10
C MET A 276 -21.43 18.80 -0.98
N LYS A 277 -21.40 17.82 -1.90
CA LYS A 277 -22.24 16.60 -1.75
C LYS A 277 -21.87 15.80 -0.52
N HIS A 278 -20.59 15.76 -0.16
CA HIS A 278 -20.14 15.09 1.05
C HIS A 278 -20.56 15.86 2.30
N GLU A 279 -20.31 17.17 2.34
CA GLU A 279 -20.64 18.02 3.50
C GLU A 279 -22.16 18.13 3.74
N PHE A 280 -22.97 18.22 2.68
CA PHE A 280 -24.44 18.29 2.75
C PHE A 280 -25.07 17.14 3.55
N ARG A 281 -24.45 15.95 3.50
CA ARG A 281 -24.98 14.75 4.17
C ARG A 281 -24.56 14.62 5.63
N LYS A 282 -23.60 15.43 6.10
CA LYS A 282 -23.04 15.28 7.44
C LYS A 282 -23.91 15.92 8.51
N ASP A 283 -24.42 17.11 8.24
CA ASP A 283 -25.15 17.90 9.23
C ASP A 283 -26.26 18.74 8.59
N PRO A 284 -27.50 18.76 9.13
CA PRO A 284 -28.58 19.63 8.69
C PRO A 284 -28.22 21.13 8.62
N GLU A 285 -27.39 21.63 9.54
CA GLU A 285 -26.98 23.05 9.56
C GLU A 285 -26.19 23.43 8.30
N LEU A 286 -25.43 22.48 7.72
CA LEU A 286 -24.66 22.70 6.51
C LEU A 286 -25.50 22.68 5.23
N GLN A 287 -26.72 22.13 5.26
CA GLN A 287 -27.51 21.91 4.06
C GLN A 287 -27.85 23.21 3.33
N ALA A 288 -28.16 24.27 4.07
CA ALA A 288 -28.49 25.57 3.46
C ALA A 288 -27.30 26.14 2.68
N ALA A 289 -26.11 26.17 3.30
CA ALA A 289 -24.89 26.69 2.69
C ALA A 289 -24.45 25.87 1.48
N THR A 290 -24.34 24.56 1.67
CA THR A 290 -23.86 23.62 0.64
C THR A 290 -24.83 23.54 -0.55
N ARG A 291 -26.16 23.59 -0.32
CA ARG A 291 -27.18 23.67 -1.38
C ARG A 291 -27.08 24.97 -2.17
N SER A 292 -26.92 26.10 -1.50
CA SER A 292 -26.78 27.41 -2.16
C SER A 292 -25.57 27.43 -3.10
N ILE A 293 -24.41 26.99 -2.60
CA ILE A 293 -23.17 26.89 -3.40
C ILE A 293 -23.36 25.92 -4.58
N ALA A 294 -23.98 24.76 -4.33
CA ALA A 294 -24.23 23.79 -5.38
C ALA A 294 -25.11 24.36 -6.50
N TYR A 295 -26.15 25.12 -6.16
CA TYR A 295 -27.04 25.75 -7.14
C TYR A 295 -26.32 26.79 -7.99
N GLU A 296 -25.46 27.60 -7.37
CA GLU A 296 -24.66 28.58 -8.09
C GLU A 296 -23.75 27.90 -9.13
N ILE A 297 -22.99 26.88 -8.71
CA ILE A 297 -22.09 26.12 -9.60
C ILE A 297 -22.89 25.44 -10.72
N ILE A 298 -24.03 24.84 -10.39
CA ILE A 298 -24.90 24.16 -11.37
C ILE A 298 -25.44 25.17 -12.39
N ALA A 299 -25.95 26.31 -11.94
CA ALA A 299 -26.51 27.35 -12.80
C ALA A 299 -25.45 27.97 -13.73
N GLU A 300 -24.23 28.16 -13.25
CA GLU A 300 -23.11 28.67 -14.04
C GLU A 300 -22.64 27.67 -15.11
N LYS A 301 -22.56 26.38 -14.76
CA LYS A 301 -22.00 25.35 -15.65
C LYS A 301 -23.03 24.72 -16.59
N VAL A 302 -24.33 24.80 -16.31
CA VAL A 302 -25.38 24.09 -17.07
C VAL A 302 -25.39 24.43 -18.58
N GLY A 303 -25.00 25.66 -18.95
CA GLY A 303 -24.88 26.06 -20.34
C GLY A 303 -23.88 25.20 -21.12
N SER A 304 -22.70 24.96 -20.53
CA SER A 304 -21.63 24.16 -21.14
C SER A 304 -21.75 22.65 -20.87
N ARG A 305 -22.35 22.26 -19.73
CA ARG A 305 -22.47 20.88 -19.24
C ARG A 305 -23.88 20.58 -18.75
N SER A 306 -24.80 20.26 -19.65
CA SER A 306 -26.21 20.00 -19.27
C SER A 306 -26.39 18.91 -18.24
N GLU A 307 -25.51 17.91 -18.23
CA GLU A 307 -25.57 16.75 -17.35
C GLU A 307 -25.39 17.13 -15.88
N ILE A 308 -24.83 18.31 -15.58
CA ILE A 308 -24.61 18.79 -14.22
C ILE A 308 -25.92 18.98 -13.44
N VAL A 309 -27.05 19.18 -14.13
CA VAL A 309 -28.36 19.26 -13.47
C VAL A 309 -28.75 17.98 -12.73
N ASN A 310 -28.16 16.83 -13.10
CA ASN A 310 -28.39 15.58 -12.36
C ASN A 310 -27.87 15.66 -10.93
N GLU A 311 -26.94 16.57 -10.62
CA GLU A 311 -26.40 16.76 -9.27
C GLU A 311 -27.44 17.36 -8.32
N LEU A 312 -28.46 18.08 -8.82
CA LEU A 312 -29.53 18.69 -8.01
C LEU A 312 -30.26 17.67 -7.12
N LYS A 313 -30.37 16.41 -7.57
CA LYS A 313 -31.01 15.33 -6.79
C LYS A 313 -30.27 15.05 -5.47
N HIS A 314 -28.98 15.34 -5.38
CA HIS A 314 -28.18 15.09 -4.18
C HIS A 314 -28.40 16.14 -3.09
N PHE A 315 -28.86 17.33 -3.47
CA PHE A 315 -29.12 18.46 -2.57
C PHE A 315 -30.62 18.65 -2.25
N ASN A 316 -31.48 17.87 -2.89
CA ASN A 316 -32.94 17.87 -2.71
C ASN A 316 -33.48 16.43 -2.56
N PRO A 317 -33.01 15.67 -1.55
CA PRO A 317 -33.40 14.26 -1.40
C PRO A 317 -34.91 14.07 -1.18
N ASP A 318 -35.57 15.04 -0.56
CA ASP A 318 -37.00 14.97 -0.21
C ASP A 318 -37.94 15.57 -1.28
N ASP A 319 -37.39 16.14 -2.36
CA ASP A 319 -38.17 16.72 -3.45
C ASP A 319 -38.49 15.68 -4.52
N GLY A 320 -39.70 15.11 -4.48
CA GLY A 320 -40.16 14.14 -5.49
C GLY A 320 -40.41 14.74 -6.89
N VAL A 321 -40.44 16.07 -7.02
CA VAL A 321 -40.66 16.77 -8.31
C VAL A 321 -39.34 17.04 -9.01
N ILE A 322 -38.23 17.20 -8.28
CA ILE A 322 -36.91 17.55 -8.86
C ILE A 322 -36.47 16.60 -9.97
N LEU A 323 -36.76 15.30 -9.84
CA LEU A 323 -36.42 14.30 -10.86
C LEU A 323 -37.20 14.52 -12.15
N LYS A 324 -38.47 14.94 -12.06
CA LYS A 324 -39.30 15.27 -13.23
C LYS A 324 -38.76 16.51 -13.92
N ASP A 325 -38.35 17.53 -13.17
CA ASP A 325 -37.83 18.77 -13.74
C ASP A 325 -36.45 18.61 -14.36
N ILE A 326 -35.56 17.83 -13.73
CA ILE A 326 -34.29 17.38 -14.33
C ILE A 326 -34.55 16.68 -15.68
N SER A 327 -35.52 15.76 -15.72
CA SER A 327 -35.88 15.06 -16.96
C SER A 327 -36.41 16.01 -18.03
N ARG A 328 -37.34 16.91 -17.68
CA ARG A 328 -37.94 17.89 -18.59
C ARG A 328 -36.88 18.80 -19.19
N PHE A 329 -35.97 19.33 -18.36
CA PHE A 329 -34.88 20.18 -18.81
C PHE A 329 -34.01 19.48 -19.86
N LYS A 330 -33.59 18.23 -19.59
CA LYS A 330 -32.76 17.43 -20.50
C LYS A 330 -33.48 17.14 -21.82
N THR A 331 -34.76 16.76 -21.76
CA THR A 331 -35.56 16.48 -22.98
C THR A 331 -35.76 17.73 -23.83
N SER A 332 -36.03 18.88 -23.20
CA SER A 332 -36.21 20.17 -23.91
C SER A 332 -34.92 20.57 -24.65
N ARG A 333 -33.76 20.49 -23.99
CA ARG A 333 -32.46 20.79 -24.61
C ARG A 333 -32.16 19.86 -25.78
N ASN A 334 -32.41 18.56 -25.65
CA ASN A 334 -32.16 17.58 -26.72
C ASN A 334 -33.00 17.83 -27.97
N LYS A 335 -34.20 18.42 -27.85
CA LYS A 335 -35.00 18.84 -29.01
C LYS A 335 -34.41 20.06 -29.71
N MET A 336 -33.84 21.00 -28.95
CA MET A 336 -33.21 22.22 -29.48
C MET A 336 -31.94 21.94 -30.30
N PHE A 337 -31.20 20.85 -30.02
CA PHE A 337 -30.02 20.44 -30.80
C PHE A 337 -30.33 19.49 -31.97
N ARG A 338 -31.58 19.05 -32.13
CA ARG A 338 -32.02 18.15 -33.21
C ARG A 338 -32.68 18.87 -34.38
N ASN A 339 -33.00 20.15 -34.19
CA ASN A 339 -33.41 21.08 -35.22
C ASN A 339 -32.25 22.03 -35.50
#